data_AF-A0A510PDW3-F1
#
_entry.id   AF-A0A510PDW3-F1
#
_cell.length_a   1.000
_cell.length_b   1.000
_cell.length_c   1.000
_cell.angle_alpha   90.00
_cell.angle_beta   90.00
_cell.angle_gamma   90.00
#
_symmetry.space_group_name_H-M   'P 1'
#
loop_
_entity.id
_entity.type
_entity.pdbx_description
1 polymer ?
#
loop_
_entity_poly.entity_id
_entity_poly.type
_entity_poly.pdbx_seq_one_letter_code
_entity_poly.pdbx_strand_id
1 'polypeptide(L)'
;MQIQFKLDLGEAATIILAEELKANRVLIDEKLGRKVAQSRNLPVTGTIGLLLIAKKKGIIIEVKPILEQFLSQGKRISPILYQEILGMAEES
;
A
#
# COMPACT_ATOMS: atom_id res chain seq x y z
N MET A 1 18.98 -3.94 24.84
CA MET A 1 19.16 -4.46 23.47
C MET A 1 17.77 -4.60 22.86
N GLN A 2 17.32 -3.60 22.09
CA GLN A 2 15.95 -3.58 21.53
C GLN A 2 15.84 -4.56 20.36
N ILE A 3 14.74 -5.30 20.34
CA ILE A 3 14.43 -6.39 19.42
C ILE A 3 14.26 -5.82 18.01
N GLN A 4 15.30 -5.95 17.18
CA GLN A 4 15.23 -5.65 15.75
C GLN A 4 14.62 -6.87 15.06
N PHE A 5 13.28 -6.89 14.94
CA PHE A 5 12.66 -7.69 13.90
C PHE A 5 13.24 -7.16 12.58
N LYS A 6 14.12 -7.95 11.95
CA LYS A 6 14.87 -7.52 10.77
C LYS A 6 13.87 -7.27 9.65
N LEU A 7 13.59 -6.00 9.42
CA LEU A 7 13.07 -5.52 8.15
C LEU A 7 13.91 -6.13 7.04
N ASP A 8 13.27 -6.56 5.95
CA ASP A 8 14.03 -6.98 4.78
C ASP A 8 14.94 -5.83 4.32
N LEU A 9 16.14 -6.18 3.82
CA LEU A 9 17.12 -5.17 3.39
C LEU A 9 16.55 -4.26 2.30
N GLY A 10 15.73 -4.78 1.40
CA GLY A 10 15.06 -4.01 0.36
C GLY A 10 14.04 -3.03 0.95
N GLU A 11 13.26 -3.45 1.95
CA GLU A 11 12.34 -2.56 2.65
C GLU A 11 13.08 -1.47 3.43
N ALA A 12 14.17 -1.82 4.11
CA ALA A 12 14.99 -0.86 4.84
C ALA A 12 15.60 0.18 3.90
N ALA A 13 16.19 -0.25 2.78
CA ALA A 13 16.73 0.63 1.76
C ALA A 13 15.64 1.53 1.16
N THR A 14 14.44 1.00 0.91
CA THR A 14 13.31 1.77 0.39
C THR A 14 12.87 2.89 1.34
N ILE A 15 12.79 2.59 2.65
CA ILE A 15 12.45 3.58 3.68
C ILE A 15 13.52 4.67 3.77
N ILE A 16 14.80 4.28 3.86
CA ILE A 16 15.91 5.23 3.96
C ILE A 16 15.94 6.14 2.73
N LEU A 17 15.85 5.56 1.53
CA LEU A 17 15.83 6.32 0.29
C LEU A 17 14.64 7.29 0.22
N ALA A 18 13.46 6.88 0.71
CA ALA A 18 12.30 7.76 0.75
C ALA A 18 12.53 8.97 1.68
N GLU A 19 13.24 8.82 2.80
CA GLU A 19 13.62 9.93 3.68
C GLU A 19 14.62 10.86 3.01
N GLU A 20 15.67 10.31 2.42
CA GLU A 20 16.72 11.07 1.73
C GLU A 20 16.15 11.92 0.59
N LEU A 21 15.25 11.34 -0.20
CA LEU A 21 14.57 12.03 -1.29
C LEU A 21 13.44 12.94 -0.83
N LYS A 22 13.11 12.97 0.47
CA LYS A 22 11.92 13.64 1.01
C LYS A 22 10.66 13.27 0.24
N ALA A 23 10.53 11.99 -0.09
CA ALA A 23 9.43 11.48 -0.89
C ALA A 23 8.10 11.78 -0.21
N ASN A 24 7.09 12.18 -1.00
CA ASN A 24 5.76 12.46 -0.45
C ASN A 24 5.08 11.19 0.10
N ARG A 25 5.53 10.00 -0.32
CA ARG A 25 4.93 8.71 0.01
C ARG A 25 5.88 7.56 -0.32
N VAL A 26 5.76 6.46 0.43
CA VAL A 26 6.44 5.19 0.16
C VAL A 26 5.43 4.07 -0.08
N LEU A 27 5.73 3.16 -1.01
CA LEU A 27 4.91 1.97 -1.29
C LEU A 27 5.46 0.79 -0.50
N ILE A 28 4.70 0.29 0.48
CA ILE A 28 5.08 -0.87 1.29
C ILE A 28 3.85 -1.75 1.52
N ASP A 29 3.94 -3.02 1.13
CA ASP A 29 2.87 -4.00 1.29
C ASP A 29 3.02 -4.86 2.56
N GLU A 30 4.22 -4.98 3.14
CA GLU A 30 4.43 -5.78 4.34
C GLU A 30 4.04 -5.02 5.63
N LYS A 31 3.55 -5.76 6.63
CA LYS A 31 3.06 -5.18 7.89
C LYS A 31 4.19 -4.57 8.72
N LEU A 32 5.37 -5.20 8.77
CA LEU A 32 6.48 -4.67 9.56
C LEU A 32 7.06 -3.42 8.90
N GLY A 33 7.30 -3.47 7.58
CA GLY A 33 7.72 -2.31 6.78
C GLY A 33 6.79 -1.11 6.96
N ARG A 34 5.48 -1.33 6.92
CA ARG A 34 4.48 -0.27 7.18
C ARG A 34 4.68 0.38 8.55
N LYS A 35 4.80 -0.42 9.61
CA LYS A 35 4.99 0.09 10.97
C LYS A 35 6.27 0.92 11.10
N VAL A 36 7.36 0.46 10.49
CA VAL A 36 8.65 1.17 10.54
C VAL A 36 8.59 2.46 9.73
N ALA A 37 8.01 2.48 8.54
CA ALA A 37 7.86 3.70 7.76
C ALA A 37 6.96 4.73 8.47
N GLN A 38 5.85 4.26 9.06
CA GLN A 38 4.94 5.12 9.82
C GLN A 38 5.60 5.70 11.08
N SER A 39 6.39 4.91 11.82
CA SER A 39 7.12 5.42 13.00
C SER A 39 8.18 6.47 12.64
N ARG A 40 8.56 6.53 11.36
CA ARG A 40 9.46 7.53 10.78
C ARG A 40 8.72 8.67 10.06
N ASN A 41 7.40 8.79 10.30
CA ASN A 41 6.53 9.82 9.71
C ASN A 41 6.46 9.81 8.18
N LEU A 42 6.81 8.70 7.53
CA LEU A 42 6.65 8.56 6.10
C LEU A 42 5.20 8.17 5.77
N PRO A 43 4.51 8.91 4.88
CA PRO A 43 3.20 8.49 4.41
C PRO A 43 3.33 7.18 3.64
N VAL A 44 2.62 6.13 4.09
CA VAL A 44 2.67 4.82 3.45
C VAL A 44 1.45 4.60 2.57
N THR A 45 1.64 3.96 1.42
CA THR A 45 0.56 3.33 0.65
C THR A 45 0.90 1.87 0.35
N GLY A 46 -0.12 1.09 0.03
CA GLY A 46 0.07 -0.24 -0.57
C GLY A 46 -0.44 -0.28 -1.99
N THR A 47 -0.37 -1.47 -2.57
CA THR A 47 -0.86 -1.76 -3.92
C THR A 47 -2.32 -1.36 -4.10
N ILE A 48 -3.18 -1.65 -3.12
CA ILE A 48 -4.61 -1.28 -3.16
C ILE A 48 -4.79 0.24 -3.18
N GLY A 49 -4.09 0.97 -2.31
CA GLY A 49 -4.16 2.44 -2.29
C GLY A 49 -3.66 3.06 -3.59
N LEU A 50 -2.72 2.39 -4.27
CA LEU A 50 -2.24 2.79 -5.58
C LEU A 50 -3.35 2.68 -6.65
N LEU A 51 -4.24 1.68 -6.58
CA LEU A 51 -5.39 1.55 -7.49
C LEU A 51 -6.34 2.75 -7.35
N LEU A 52 -6.66 3.16 -6.12
CA LEU A 52 -7.48 4.34 -5.88
C LEU A 52 -6.84 5.62 -6.44
N ILE A 53 -5.53 5.77 -6.27
CA ILE A 53 -4.78 6.90 -6.85
C ILE A 53 -4.84 6.86 -8.38
N ALA A 54 -4.67 5.68 -8.98
CA ALA A 54 -4.73 5.51 -10.43
C ALA A 54 -6.12 5.85 -10.98
N LYS A 55 -7.20 5.41 -10.32
CA LYS A 55 -8.58 5.75 -10.68
C LYS A 55 -8.81 7.26 -10.59
N LYS A 56 -8.43 7.88 -9.48
CA LYS A 56 -8.55 9.34 -9.30
C LYS A 56 -7.81 10.14 -10.38
N LYS A 57 -6.73 9.59 -10.92
CA LYS A 57 -5.96 10.19 -12.02
C LYS A 57 -6.50 9.84 -13.42
N GLY A 58 -7.56 9.05 -13.53
CA GLY A 58 -8.11 8.59 -14.82
C GLY A 58 -7.21 7.62 -15.57
N ILE A 59 -6.23 7.01 -14.91
CA ILE A 59 -5.31 6.02 -15.52
C ILE A 59 -6.03 4.68 -15.70
N ILE A 60 -6.89 4.33 -14.74
CA ILE A 60 -7.80 3.19 -14.81
C ILE A 60 -9.24 3.70 -14.66
N ILE A 61 -10.18 3.01 -15.30
CA ILE A 61 -11.61 3.36 -15.27
C ILE A 61 -12.27 2.76 -14.04
N GLU A 62 -11.95 1.49 -13.75
CA GLU A 62 -12.57 0.71 -12.68
C GLU A 62 -11.51 0.01 -11.81
N VAL A 63 -11.77 -0.07 -10.51
CA VAL A 63 -10.92 -0.72 -9.50
C VAL A 63 -11.38 -2.15 -9.27
N LYS A 64 -12.69 -2.41 -9.28
CA LYS A 64 -13.33 -3.70 -8.99
C LYS A 64 -12.77 -4.85 -9.83
N PRO A 65 -12.66 -4.77 -11.17
CA PRO A 65 -12.14 -5.88 -11.97
C PRO A 65 -10.70 -6.26 -11.57
N ILE A 66 -9.89 -5.27 -11.20
CA ILE A 66 -8.51 -5.49 -10.76
C ILE A 66 -8.46 -6.12 -9.36
N LEU A 67 -9.34 -5.70 -8.46
CA LEU A 67 -9.48 -6.32 -7.13
C LEU A 67 -9.92 -7.78 -7.24
N GLU A 68 -10.89 -8.08 -8.10
CA GLU A 68 -11.35 -9.46 -8.37
C GLU A 68 -10.22 -10.32 -8.94
N GLN A 69 -9.40 -9.75 -9.84
CA GLN A 69 -8.20 -10.43 -10.33
C GLN A 69 -7.20 -10.71 -9.20
N PHE A 70 -6.94 -9.75 -8.30
CA PHE A 70 -6.05 -9.97 -7.16
C PHE A 70 -6.57 -11.07 -6.21
N LEU A 71 -7.87 -11.08 -5.93
CA LEU A 71 -8.51 -12.11 -5.11
C LEU A 71 -8.37 -13.50 -5.75
N SER A 72 -8.62 -13.63 -7.06
CA SER A 72 -8.48 -14.90 -7.78
C SER A 72 -7.02 -15.39 -7.84
N GLN A 73 -6.05 -14.48 -7.76
CA GLN A 73 -4.62 -14.79 -7.68
C GLN A 73 -4.11 -15.00 -6.24
N GLY A 74 -5.00 -15.05 -5.24
CA GLY A 74 -4.68 -15.36 -3.85
C GLY A 74 -4.22 -14.18 -3.00
N LYS A 75 -4.35 -12.93 -3.48
CA LYS A 75 -4.19 -11.76 -2.61
C LYS A 75 -5.30 -11.76 -1.58
N ARG A 76 -4.92 -11.60 -0.31
CA ARG A 76 -5.88 -11.53 0.80
C ARG A 76 -6.31 -10.09 1.02
N ILE A 77 -7.60 -9.83 0.87
CA ILE A 77 -8.25 -8.55 1.17
C ILE A 77 -9.42 -8.86 2.10
N SER A 78 -9.52 -8.15 3.23
CA SER A 78 -10.67 -8.37 4.12
C SER A 78 -11.96 -7.87 3.43
N PRO A 79 -13.12 -8.49 3.68
CA PRO A 79 -14.38 -8.03 3.11
C PRO A 79 -14.69 -6.56 3.44
N ILE A 80 -14.32 -6.12 4.65
CA ILE A 80 -14.47 -4.73 5.10
C ILE A 80 -13.63 -3.80 4.21
N LEU A 81 -12.33 -4.08 4.06
CA LEU A 81 -11.44 -3.26 3.24
C LEU A 81 -11.88 -3.28 1.77
N TYR A 82 -12.34 -4.43 1.26
CA TYR A 82 -12.88 -4.54 -0.09
C TYR A 82 -14.04 -3.56 -0.33
N GLN A 83 -15.03 -3.55 0.56
CA GLN A 83 -16.17 -2.64 0.48
C GLN A 83 -15.77 -1.18 0.66
N GLU A 84 -14.84 -0.88 1.56
CA GLU A 84 -14.29 0.48 1.72
C GLU A 84 -13.65 0.98 0.41
N ILE A 85 -12.87 0.14 -0.28
CA ILE A 85 -12.23 0.51 -1.55
C ILE A 85 -13.28 0.78 -2.61
N LEU A 86 -14.30 -0.08 -2.75
CA LEU A 86 -15.38 0.13 -3.72
C LEU A 86 -16.13 1.43 -3.43
N GLY A 87 -16.46 1.71 -2.17
CA GLY A 87 -17.07 2.96 -1.76
C GLY A 87 -16.20 4.18 -2.08
N MET A 88 -14.90 4.12 -1.81
CA MET A 88 -13.94 5.19 -2.17
C MET A 88 -13.75 5.33 -3.68
N ALA A 89 -13.96 4.26 -4.44
CA ALA A 89 -13.89 4.24 -5.89
C ALA A 89 -15.22 4.64 -6.54
N GLU A 90 -16.29 4.89 -5.78
CA GLU A 90 -17.64 5.13 -6.31
C GLU A 90 -18.13 3.94 -7.18
N GLU A 91 -17.79 2.72 -6.76
CA GLU A 91 -18.16 1.46 -7.40
C GLU A 91 -19.06 0.61 -6.49
N SER A 92 -19.76 -0.35 -7.08
CA SER A 92 -20.64 -1.34 -6.40
C SER A 92 -20.18 -2.74 -6.70
#